data_AF-A0AAX3KQC8-F1
#
_entry.id   AF-A0AAX3KQC8-F1
#
_cell.length_a   1.000
_cell.length_b   1.000
_cell.length_c   1.000
_cell.angle_alpha   90.00
_cell.angle_beta   90.00
_cell.angle_gamma   90.00
#
_symmetry.space_group_name_H-M   'P 1'
#
loop_
_entity.id
_entity.type
_entity.pdbx_description
1 polymer ?
#
loop_
_entity_poly.entity_id
_entity_poly.type
_entity_poly.pdbx_seq_one_letter_code
_entity_poly.pdbx_strand_id
1 'polypeptide(L)'
;MLHFVTHSSDASKPYCLLTAITVMALAAKIHGTDKAVMKAGYRMLARLKPQYVPVVLRIMNAPAPLAHMNQFVATLPDHILTMKLTTSARPLQNAG
;
A
#
# COMPACT_ATOMS: atom_id res chain seq x y z
N MET A 1 1.72 35.82 14.39
CA MET A 1 0.95 34.63 14.79
C MET A 1 0.97 33.65 13.62
N LEU A 2 1.93 32.71 13.60
CA LEU A 2 1.99 31.60 12.64
C LEU A 2 2.51 30.38 13.42
N HIS A 3 1.59 29.51 13.84
CA HIS A 3 1.93 28.23 14.43
C HIS A 3 2.40 27.30 13.33
N PHE A 4 3.71 27.18 13.17
CA PHE A 4 4.32 26.15 12.34
C PHE A 4 4.10 24.83 13.05
N VAL A 5 3.12 24.03 12.58
CA VAL A 5 2.93 22.66 13.04
C VAL A 5 4.10 21.85 12.48
N THR A 6 5.17 21.76 13.27
CA THR A 6 6.19 20.74 13.08
C THR A 6 5.54 19.41 13.40
N HIS A 7 5.05 18.71 12.37
CA HIS A 7 4.80 17.27 12.52
C HIS A 7 6.12 16.65 12.94
N SER A 8 6.18 16.26 14.21
CA SER A 8 7.27 15.49 14.78
C SER A 8 7.56 14.35 13.81
N SER A 9 8.80 14.31 13.34
CA SER A 9 9.36 13.18 12.60
C SER A 9 9.29 11.96 13.53
N ASP A 10 8.12 11.34 13.59
CA ASP A 10 7.94 10.00 14.09
C ASP A 10 8.95 9.16 13.32
N ALA A 11 9.86 8.48 14.01
CA ALA A 11 10.86 7.61 13.40
C ALA A 11 10.10 6.48 12.67
N SER A 12 9.68 6.80 11.45
CA SER A 12 8.51 6.17 10.90
C SER A 12 8.93 4.82 10.38
N LYS A 13 8.38 3.76 10.99
CA LYS A 13 8.72 2.37 10.68
C LYS A 13 8.73 2.18 9.16
N PRO A 14 9.79 1.56 8.60
CA PRO A 14 9.88 1.36 7.17
C PRO A 14 8.70 0.49 6.71
N TYR A 15 8.13 0.85 5.55
CA TYR A 15 6.98 0.17 4.99
C TYR A 15 7.30 -1.31 4.74
N CYS A 16 6.34 -2.16 5.08
CA CYS A 16 6.39 -3.55 4.68
C CYS A 16 5.98 -3.69 3.21
N LEU A 17 6.35 -4.83 2.62
CA LEU A 17 6.06 -5.13 1.23
C LEU A 17 4.56 -5.07 0.92
N LEU A 18 3.71 -5.56 1.84
CA LEU A 18 2.27 -5.54 1.67
C LEU A 18 1.73 -4.12 1.51
N THR A 19 2.20 -3.15 2.32
CA THR A 19 1.78 -1.74 2.17
C THR A 19 2.11 -1.19 0.79
N ALA A 20 3.32 -1.45 0.30
CA ALA A 20 3.74 -0.98 -1.02
C ALA A 20 2.88 -1.59 -2.15
N ILE A 21 2.62 -2.89 -2.07
CA ILE A 21 1.76 -3.61 -3.01
C ILE A 21 0.33 -3.05 -2.97
N THR A 22 -0.26 -2.87 -1.78
CA THR A 22 -1.62 -2.34 -1.65
C THR A 22 -1.73 -0.94 -2.26
N VAL A 23 -0.76 -0.06 -2.02
CA VAL A 23 -0.75 1.31 -2.59
C VAL A 23 -0.64 1.27 -4.12
N MET A 24 0.25 0.43 -4.66
CA MET A 24 0.41 0.27 -6.10
C MET A 24 -0.83 -0.35 -6.76
N ALA A 25 -1.46 -1.32 -6.11
CA ALA A 25 -2.68 -1.98 -6.58
C ALA A 25 -3.88 -1.02 -6.56
N LEU A 26 -3.97 -0.18 -5.52
CA LEU A 26 -4.97 0.86 -5.43
C LEU A 26 -4.77 1.89 -6.56
N ALA A 27 -3.54 2.34 -6.80
CA ALA A 27 -3.23 3.23 -7.90
C ALA A 27 -3.56 2.62 -9.27
N ALA A 28 -3.27 1.32 -9.45
CA ALA A 28 -3.67 0.55 -10.63
C ALA A 28 -5.19 0.55 -10.83
N LYS A 29 -5.98 0.32 -9.78
CA LYS A 29 -7.44 0.27 -9.84
C LYS A 29 -8.10 1.63 -10.07
N ILE A 30 -7.56 2.70 -9.48
CA ILE A 30 -8.12 4.05 -9.64
C ILE A 30 -7.81 4.61 -11.03
N HIS A 31 -6.55 4.49 -11.47
CA HIS A 31 -6.08 5.18 -12.67
C HIS A 31 -5.97 4.29 -13.90
N GLY A 32 -5.92 2.96 -13.75
CA GLY A 32 -5.90 2.03 -14.88
C GLY A 32 -4.70 2.16 -15.82
N THR A 33 -3.58 2.73 -15.38
CA THR A 33 -2.41 3.01 -16.24
C THR A 33 -1.10 2.55 -15.61
N ASP A 34 -0.15 2.14 -16.45
CA ASP A 34 1.20 1.74 -16.00
C ASP A 34 1.94 2.88 -15.29
N LYS A 35 1.78 4.11 -15.79
CA LYS A 35 2.40 5.31 -15.22
C LYS A 35 1.95 5.55 -13.77
N ALA A 36 0.71 5.25 -13.44
CA ALA A 36 0.20 5.38 -12.08
C ALA A 36 0.86 4.36 -11.13
N VAL A 37 1.01 3.11 -11.58
CA VAL A 37 1.69 2.04 -10.83
C VAL A 37 3.15 2.40 -10.59
N MET A 38 3.85 2.89 -11.61
CA MET A 38 5.24 3.32 -11.48
C MET A 38 5.38 4.50 -10.50
N LYS A 39 4.54 5.54 -10.63
CA LYS A 39 4.58 6.72 -9.76
C LYS A 39 4.28 6.35 -8.29
N ALA A 40 3.36 5.42 -8.07
CA ALA A 40 3.07 4.87 -6.75
C ALA A 40 4.29 4.10 -6.20
N GLY A 41 4.90 3.24 -7.02
CA GLY A 41 6.11 2.49 -6.65
C GLY A 41 7.27 3.41 -6.26
N TYR A 42 7.60 4.42 -7.06
CA TYR A 42 8.64 5.41 -6.74
C TYR A 42 8.41 6.11 -5.40
N ARG A 43 7.16 6.45 -5.07
CA ARG A 43 6.81 7.06 -3.78
C ARG A 43 7.01 6.10 -2.60
N MET A 44 6.83 4.81 -2.82
CA MET A 44 7.03 3.80 -1.78
C MET A 44 8.51 3.50 -1.53
N LEU A 45 9.37 3.59 -2.55
CA LEU A 45 10.81 3.28 -2.44
C LEU A 45 11.51 4.07 -1.33
N ALA A 46 11.17 5.35 -1.14
CA ALA A 46 11.81 6.23 -0.16
C ALA A 46 11.70 5.74 1.29
N ARG A 47 10.71 4.90 1.59
CA ARG A 47 10.39 4.44 2.94
C ARG A 47 10.27 2.92 3.03
N LEU A 48 10.59 2.20 1.97
CA LEU A 48 10.52 0.75 1.92
C LEU A 48 11.71 0.13 2.65
N LYS A 49 11.53 -1.01 3.31
CA LYS A 49 12.71 -1.77 3.80
C LYS A 49 13.59 -2.17 2.60
N PRO A 50 14.94 -2.06 2.71
CA PRO A 50 15.86 -2.36 1.62
C PRO A 50 15.66 -3.74 0.98
N GLN A 51 15.33 -4.75 1.80
CA GLN A 51 15.04 -6.11 1.34
C GLN A 51 13.88 -6.24 0.33
N TYR A 52 12.95 -5.27 0.32
CA TYR A 52 11.77 -5.30 -0.55
C TYR A 52 11.91 -4.39 -1.78
N VAL A 53 12.94 -3.54 -1.82
CA VAL A 53 13.22 -2.64 -2.95
C VAL A 53 13.33 -3.39 -4.28
N PRO A 54 14.04 -4.54 -4.36
CA PRO A 54 14.14 -5.30 -5.61
C PRO A 54 12.78 -5.78 -6.14
N VAL A 55 11.86 -6.13 -5.25
CA VAL A 55 10.52 -6.62 -5.63
C VAL A 55 9.70 -5.51 -6.26
N VAL A 56 9.69 -4.31 -5.64
CA VAL A 56 8.97 -3.16 -6.17
C VAL A 56 9.58 -2.68 -7.49
N LEU A 57 10.91 -2.64 -7.59
CA LEU A 57 11.60 -2.31 -8.84
C LEU A 57 11.29 -3.30 -9.96
N ARG A 58 11.20 -4.60 -9.65
CA ARG A 58 10.83 -5.62 -10.64
C ARG A 58 9.42 -5.42 -11.20
N ILE A 59 8.47 -5.01 -10.37
CA ILE A 59 7.10 -4.70 -10.82
C ILE A 59 7.10 -3.44 -11.70
N MET A 60 7.84 -2.40 -11.30
CA MET A 60 7.91 -1.13 -12.04
C MET A 60 8.61 -1.26 -13.39
N ASN A 61 9.64 -2.12 -13.46
CA ASN A 61 10.42 -2.37 -14.68
C ASN A 61 9.86 -3.53 -15.53
N ALA A 62 8.70 -4.09 -15.16
CA ALA A 62 8.04 -5.10 -15.97
C ALA A 62 7.57 -4.49 -17.31
N PRO A 63 7.46 -5.28 -18.40
CA PRO A 63 6.99 -4.80 -19.69
C PRO A 63 5.54 -4.27 -19.66
N ALA A 64 4.73 -4.74 -18.71
CA ALA A 64 3.38 -4.24 -18.44
C ALA A 64 3.11 -4.18 -16.92
N PRO A 65 3.53 -3.11 -16.24
CA PRO A 65 3.42 -2.96 -14.77
C PRO A 65 1.99 -3.11 -14.25
N LEU A 66 1.00 -2.59 -14.98
CA LEU A 66 -0.42 -2.70 -14.64
C LEU A 66 -0.91 -4.14 -14.71
N ALA A 67 -0.59 -4.85 -15.79
CA ALA A 67 -0.98 -6.25 -15.97
C ALA A 67 -0.32 -7.13 -14.91
N HIS A 68 0.98 -6.92 -14.65
CA HIS A 68 1.72 -7.62 -13.60
C HIS A 68 1.12 -7.36 -12.22
N MET A 69 0.70 -6.12 -11.93
CA MET A 69 0.08 -5.78 -10.65
C MET A 69 -1.31 -6.41 -10.49
N ASN A 70 -2.13 -6.39 -11.54
CA ASN A 70 -3.44 -7.02 -11.53
C ASN A 70 -3.32 -8.55 -11.36
N GLN A 71 -2.36 -9.17 -12.05
CA GLN A 71 -2.08 -10.60 -11.89
C GLN A 71 -1.58 -10.90 -10.48
N PHE A 72 -0.68 -10.08 -9.94
CA PHE A 72 -0.18 -10.24 -8.57
C PHE A 72 -1.30 -10.16 -7.54
N VAL A 73 -2.24 -9.22 -7.69
CA VAL A 73 -3.40 -9.11 -6.79
C VAL A 73 -4.32 -10.32 -6.94
N ALA A 74 -4.53 -10.81 -8.16
CA ALA A 74 -5.38 -11.97 -8.43
C ALA A 74 -4.80 -13.29 -7.89
N THR A 75 -3.47 -13.39 -7.74
CA THR A 75 -2.80 -14.58 -7.20
C THR A 75 -2.55 -14.51 -5.69
N LEU A 76 -2.94 -13.41 -5.02
CA LEU A 76 -2.83 -13.32 -3.56
C LEU A 76 -3.79 -14.32 -2.90
N PRO A 77 -3.31 -15.12 -1.93
CA PRO A 77 -4.19 -15.97 -1.14
C PRO A 77 -5.25 -15.15 -0.41
N ASP A 78 -6.49 -15.63 -0.43
CA ASP A 78 -7.63 -14.93 0.21
C ASP A 78 -7.35 -14.60 1.68
N HIS A 79 -6.62 -15.47 2.40
CA HIS A 79 -6.31 -15.26 3.81
C HIS A 79 -5.46 -13.99 4.10
N ILE A 80 -4.76 -13.45 3.09
CA ILE A 80 -4.00 -12.19 3.20
C ILE A 80 -4.95 -10.98 3.06
N LEU A 81 -6.02 -11.14 2.28
CA LEU A 81 -7.02 -10.09 2.02
C LEU A 81 -8.19 -10.14 3.02
N THR A 82 -8.42 -11.28 3.67
CA THR A 82 -9.43 -11.39 4.74
C THR A 82 -8.88 -10.79 6.04
N MET A 83 -9.40 -9.62 6.39
CA MET A 83 -9.22 -9.08 7.74
C MET A 83 -9.95 -10.00 8.73
N LYS A 84 -9.21 -10.76 9.55
CA LYS A 84 -9.79 -11.45 10.71
C LYS A 84 -10.24 -10.39 11.72
N LEU A 85 -11.50 -9.99 11.66
CA LEU A 85 -12.15 -9.19 12.69
C LEU A 85 -12.26 -10.04 13.96
N THR A 86 -11.21 -10.05 14.79
CA THR A 86 -11.24 -10.69 16.12
C THR A 86 -12.05 -9.89 17.14
N THR A 87 -12.40 -8.64 16.82
CA THR A 87 -13.25 -7.81 17.67
C THR A 87 -14.64 -7.75 17.06
N SER A 88 -15.58 -8.47 17.67
CA SER A 88 -17.01 -8.22 17.50
C SER A 88 -17.25 -6.74 17.71
N ALA A 89 -17.67 -6.02 16.67
CA ALA A 89 -18.17 -4.66 16.83
C ALA A 89 -19.34 -4.74 17.82
N ARG A 90 -19.13 -4.30 19.07
CA ARG A 90 -20.24 -4.15 20.01
C ARG A 90 -21.18 -3.14 19.37
N PRO A 91 -22.46 -3.48 19.12
CA PRO A 91 -23.41 -2.47 18.66
C PRO A 91 -23.42 -1.35 19.70
N LEU A 92 -23.32 -0.11 19.22
CA LEU A 92 -23.46 1.09 20.02
C LEU A 92 -24.83 1.00 20.69
N GLN A 93 -24.87 0.58 21.96
CA GLN A 93 -26.09 0.64 22.76
C GLN A 93 -26.36 2.13 22.99
N ASN A 94 -27.33 2.66 22.25
CA ASN A 94 -27.91 3.96 22.54
C ASN A 94 -28.47 3.89 23.96
N ALA A 95 -27.81 4.57 24.90
CA ALA A 95 -28.39 4.87 26.20
C ALA A 95 -29.53 5.88 25.96
N GLY A 96 -30.75 5.46 26.29
CA GLY A 96 -31.93 6.32 26.34
C GLY A 96 -31.92 7.26 27.54
#